data_AF-A0A413TQA8-F1
#
_entry.id   AF-A0A413TQA8-F1
#
_cell.length_a   1.000
_cell.length_b   1.000
_cell.length_c   1.000
_cell.angle_alpha   90.00
_cell.angle_beta   90.00
_cell.angle_gamma   90.00
#
_symmetry.space_group_name_H-M   'P 1'
#
loop_
_entity.id
_entity.type
_entity.pdbx_description
1 polymer ?
#
loop_
_entity_poly.entity_id
_entity_poly.type
_entity_poly.pdbx_seq_one_letter_code
_entity_poly.pdbx_strand_id
1 'polypeptide(L)'
;MMENRNRKGILIIVSVVIVLLLIIISGGYLFLHNKSYKNQAIECGDAIYLNEIKYSPVASSDLKEYTISNVLICKTDTGMKLYKINEYPDYEYIAGYHAWDGEIYKKDETD
;
A
#
# COMPACT_ATOMS: atom_id res chain seq x y z
N MET A 1 27.81 -27.22 -39.61
CA MET A 1 27.76 -27.41 -38.14
C MET A 1 27.86 -26.09 -37.35
N MET A 2 28.63 -25.10 -37.82
CA MET A 2 28.83 -23.79 -37.16
C MET A 2 27.56 -22.89 -37.14
N GLU A 3 26.73 -22.94 -38.18
CA GLU A 3 25.52 -22.11 -38.30
C GLU A 3 24.43 -22.42 -37.25
N ASN A 4 24.15 -23.71 -37.01
CA ASN A 4 23.17 -24.14 -36.01
C ASN A 4 23.61 -23.80 -34.57
N ARG A 5 24.93 -23.73 -34.31
CA ARG A 5 25.47 -23.36 -33.01
C ARG A 5 25.29 -21.85 -32.75
N ASN A 6 25.47 -21.01 -33.77
CA ASN A 6 25.18 -19.57 -33.68
C ASN A 6 23.68 -19.28 -33.53
N ARG A 7 22.79 -20.00 -34.25
CA ARG A 7 21.34 -19.85 -34.06
C ARG A 7 20.88 -20.20 -32.64
N LYS A 8 21.41 -21.29 -32.07
CA LYS A 8 21.14 -21.67 -30.66
C LYS A 8 21.66 -20.63 -29.68
N GLY A 9 22.85 -20.07 -29.90
CA GLY A 9 23.39 -18.98 -29.07
C GLY A 9 22.54 -17.71 -29.12
N ILE A 10 22.10 -17.30 -30.31
CA ILE A 10 21.21 -16.14 -30.49
C ILE A 10 19.87 -16.37 -29.78
N LEU A 11 19.27 -17.55 -29.92
CA LEU A 11 18.01 -17.89 -29.24
C LEU A 11 18.13 -17.84 -27.72
N ILE A 12 19.26 -18.28 -27.15
CA ILE A 12 19.51 -18.19 -25.72
C ILE A 12 19.61 -16.73 -25.26
N ILE A 13 20.33 -15.89 -26.00
CA ILE A 13 20.46 -14.46 -25.66
C ILE A 13 19.09 -13.77 -25.71
N VAL A 14 18.31 -14.02 -26.77
CA VAL A 14 16.95 -13.47 -26.90
C VAL A 14 16.05 -13.94 -25.77
N SER A 15 16.12 -15.23 -25.40
CA SER A 15 15.38 -15.79 -24.27
C SER A 15 15.73 -15.10 -22.95
N VAL A 16 17.01 -14.88 -22.66
CA VAL A 16 17.46 -14.19 -21.44
C VAL A 16 16.96 -12.74 -21.40
N VAL A 17 17.03 -12.02 -22.53
CA VAL A 17 16.53 -10.64 -22.62
C VAL A 17 15.03 -10.56 -22.37
N ILE A 18 14.24 -11.50 -22.92
CA ILE A 18 12.79 -11.57 -22.67
C ILE A 18 12.50 -11.80 -21.19
N VAL A 19 13.20 -12.73 -20.54
CA VAL A 19 13.02 -13.00 -19.11
C VAL A 19 13.35 -11.76 -18.26
N LEU A 20 14.43 -11.05 -18.57
CA LEU A 20 14.78 -9.80 -17.87
C LEU A 20 13.70 -8.73 -18.05
N LEU A 21 13.17 -8.56 -19.26
CA LEU A 21 12.06 -7.63 -19.51
C LEU A 21 10.81 -8.01 -18.71
N LEU A 22 10.46 -9.29 -18.63
CA LEU A 22 9.33 -9.75 -17.83
C LEU A 22 9.52 -9.48 -16.33
N ILE A 23 10.74 -9.63 -15.80
CA ILE A 23 11.05 -9.30 -14.39
C ILE A 23 10.88 -7.80 -14.14
N ILE A 24 11.35 -6.94 -15.04
CA ILE A 24 11.23 -5.48 -14.91
C ILE A 24 9.75 -5.06 -14.97
N ILE A 25 8.99 -5.60 -15.92
CA ILE A 25 7.56 -5.27 -16.08
C ILE A 25 6.76 -5.75 -14.88
N SER A 26 6.98 -7.00 -14.43
CA SER A 26 6.28 -7.55 -13.26
C SER A 26 6.64 -6.82 -11.98
N GLY A 27 7.93 -6.51 -11.76
CA GLY A 27 8.37 -5.69 -10.64
C GLY A 27 7.78 -4.28 -10.65
N GLY A 28 7.80 -3.61 -11.81
CA GLY A 28 7.19 -2.29 -11.99
C GLY A 28 5.69 -2.30 -11.78
N TYR A 29 4.99 -3.34 -12.25
CA TYR A 29 3.55 -3.52 -12.04
C TYR A 29 3.20 -3.69 -10.56
N LEU A 30 3.92 -4.58 -9.86
CA LEU A 30 3.76 -4.77 -8.41
C LEU A 30 4.04 -3.49 -7.63
N PHE A 31 5.08 -2.75 -8.02
CA PHE A 31 5.39 -1.46 -7.41
C PHE A 31 4.26 -0.47 -7.65
N LEU A 32 3.87 -0.22 -8.90
CA LEU A 32 2.83 0.76 -9.27
C LEU A 32 1.48 0.53 -8.58
N HIS A 33 1.07 -0.73 -8.43
CA HIS A 33 -0.21 -1.12 -7.86
C HIS A 33 -0.22 -1.23 -6.32
N ASN A 34 0.94 -1.20 -5.67
CA ASN A 34 0.98 -1.19 -4.22
C ASN A 34 0.61 0.21 -3.71
N LYS A 35 -0.59 0.42 -3.17
CA LYS A 35 -1.00 1.75 -2.70
C LYS A 35 -0.12 2.28 -1.55
N SER A 36 0.56 1.38 -0.83
CA SER A 36 1.31 1.73 0.36
C SER A 36 2.57 2.55 0.14
N TYR A 37 3.24 2.51 -1.02
CA TYR A 37 4.47 3.30 -1.23
C TYR A 37 4.19 4.76 -1.57
N LYS A 38 2.98 5.07 -2.06
CA LYS A 38 2.57 6.44 -2.43
C LYS A 38 2.09 7.25 -1.23
N ASN A 39 1.74 6.56 -0.16
CA ASN A 39 1.14 7.16 1.01
C ASN A 39 2.21 7.36 2.08
N GLN A 40 2.29 8.58 2.60
CA GLN A 40 3.09 8.93 3.76
C GLN A 40 2.14 9.22 4.92
N ALA A 41 2.43 8.66 6.10
CA ALA A 41 1.71 8.99 7.31
C ALA A 41 2.66 9.42 8.42
N ILE A 42 2.29 10.47 9.16
CA ILE A 42 3.04 11.00 10.30
C ILE A 42 2.10 11.06 11.50
N GLU A 43 2.54 10.53 12.63
CA GLU A 43 1.83 10.68 13.90
C GLU A 43 2.18 12.03 14.56
N CYS A 44 1.16 12.78 14.96
CA CYS A 44 1.31 14.10 15.58
C CYS A 44 0.34 14.22 16.76
N GLY A 45 0.86 13.91 17.96
CA GLY A 45 0.01 13.74 19.13
C GLY A 45 -0.97 12.59 18.92
N ASP A 46 -2.24 12.82 19.19
CA ASP A 46 -3.30 11.81 18.99
C ASP A 46 -3.82 11.76 17.55
N ALA A 47 -3.39 12.68 16.67
CA ALA A 47 -3.83 12.74 15.29
C ALA A 47 -2.82 12.11 14.33
N ILE A 48 -3.30 11.68 13.17
CA ILE A 48 -2.47 11.16 12.08
C ILE A 48 -2.61 12.04 10.85
N TYR A 49 -1.50 12.40 10.24
CA TYR A 49 -1.47 13.08 8.96
C TYR A 49 -1.15 12.08 7.86
N LEU A 50 -2.17 11.65 7.11
CA LEU A 50 -2.03 10.77 5.95
C LEU A 50 -2.04 11.61 4.68
N ASN A 51 -0.89 11.72 3.99
CA ASN A 51 -0.70 12.59 2.83
C ASN A 51 -1.16 14.03 3.10
N GLU A 52 -0.72 14.61 4.22
CA GLU A 52 -1.06 15.97 4.67
C GLU A 52 -2.53 16.16 5.09
N ILE A 53 -3.38 15.15 4.92
CA ILE A 53 -4.76 15.15 5.41
C ILE A 53 -4.76 14.69 6.86
N LYS A 54 -5.34 15.50 7.74
CA LYS A 54 -5.46 15.19 9.16
C LYS A 54 -6.57 14.18 9.41
N TYR A 55 -6.30 13.23 10.29
CA TYR A 55 -7.23 12.26 10.83
C TYR A 55 -7.21 12.33 12.35
N SER A 56 -8.38 12.53 12.95
CA SER A 56 -8.55 12.62 14.39
C SER A 56 -9.10 11.30 14.96
N PRO A 57 -8.69 10.90 16.18
CA PRO A 57 -9.17 9.68 16.79
C PRO A 57 -10.65 9.80 17.13
N VAL A 58 -11.39 8.72 16.93
CA VAL A 58 -12.83 8.64 17.23
C VAL A 58 -13.12 7.37 18.00
N ALA A 59 -14.07 7.43 18.92
CA ALA A 59 -14.48 6.25 19.65
C ALA A 59 -15.13 5.26 18.68
N SER A 60 -14.70 3.99 18.73
CA SER A 60 -15.28 2.92 17.91
C SER A 60 -16.79 2.80 18.10
N SER A 61 -17.31 3.18 19.27
CA SER A 61 -18.75 3.25 19.58
C SER A 61 -19.56 4.20 18.70
N ASP A 62 -18.90 5.20 18.10
CA ASP A 62 -19.56 6.21 17.27
C ASP A 62 -19.74 5.71 15.81
N LEU A 63 -19.08 4.60 15.46
CA LEU A 63 -19.23 3.93 14.17
C LEU A 63 -20.32 2.85 14.25
N LYS A 64 -21.05 2.69 13.14
CA LYS A 64 -21.87 1.49 12.91
C LYS A 64 -20.97 0.26 12.80
N GLU A 65 -21.54 -0.95 12.83
CA GLU A 65 -20.79 -2.17 12.55
C GLU A 65 -19.91 -2.01 11.30
N TYR A 66 -18.60 -2.21 11.46
CA TYR A 66 -17.60 -2.01 10.43
C TYR A 66 -16.64 -3.21 10.35
N THR A 67 -16.09 -3.43 9.17
CA THR A 67 -15.15 -4.51 8.88
C THR A 67 -13.83 -3.93 8.41
N ILE A 68 -12.76 -4.22 9.14
CA ILE A 68 -11.41 -3.82 8.76
C ILE A 68 -10.92 -4.73 7.64
N SER A 69 -10.45 -4.10 6.57
CA SER A 69 -9.90 -4.77 5.41
C SER A 69 -8.45 -5.21 5.66
N ASN A 70 -8.02 -6.30 5.03
CA ASN A 70 -6.60 -6.70 5.02
C ASN A 70 -5.73 -5.81 4.10
N VAL A 71 -6.27 -4.69 3.62
CA VAL A 71 -5.57 -3.74 2.75
C VAL A 71 -4.82 -2.73 3.61
N LEU A 72 -3.50 -2.88 3.67
CA LEU A 72 -2.59 -1.91 4.30
C LEU A 72 -2.51 -0.65 3.44
N ILE A 73 -2.88 0.49 4.03
CA ILE A 73 -2.82 1.82 3.41
C ILE A 73 -1.40 2.36 3.45
N CYS A 74 -0.77 2.34 4.63
CA CYS A 74 0.63 2.72 4.83
C CYS A 74 1.09 2.34 6.25
N LYS A 75 2.37 2.62 6.53
CA LYS A 75 2.92 2.63 7.88
C LYS A 75 3.30 4.06 8.23
N THR A 76 3.01 4.45 9.46
CA THR A 76 3.46 5.74 10.00
C THR A 76 4.96 5.72 10.29
N ASP A 77 5.51 6.89 10.60
CA ASP A 77 6.90 7.09 10.98
C ASP A 77 7.28 6.40 12.31
N THR A 78 6.33 6.20 13.22
CA THR A 78 6.53 5.45 14.47
C THR A 78 6.28 3.94 14.32
N GLY A 79 5.69 3.51 13.19
CA GLY A 79 5.49 2.10 12.83
C GLY A 79 4.06 1.57 12.94
N MET A 80 3.08 2.42 13.27
CA MET A 80 1.66 2.07 13.23
C MET A 80 1.24 1.68 11.81
N LYS A 81 0.45 0.62 11.70
CA LYS A 81 -0.11 0.16 10.43
C LYS A 81 -1.50 0.72 10.25
N LEU A 82 -1.73 1.39 9.12
CA LEU A 82 -3.03 1.93 8.75
C LEU A 82 -3.74 1.01 7.78
N TYR A 83 -4.99 0.67 8.06
CA TYR A 83 -5.82 -0.23 7.27
C TYR A 83 -7.10 0.44 6.80
N LYS A 84 -7.58 -0.02 5.64
CA LYS A 84 -8.86 0.41 5.08
C LYS A 84 -10.03 -0.21 5.86
N ILE A 85 -11.09 0.56 6.05
CA ILE A 85 -12.39 0.05 6.52
C ILE A 85 -13.30 -0.14 5.28
N ASN A 86 -13.96 -1.30 5.17
CA ASN A 86 -14.66 -1.68 3.93
C ASN A 86 -15.88 -0.80 3.64
N GLU A 87 -16.62 -0.44 4.68
CA GLU A 87 -17.86 0.33 4.62
C GLU A 87 -17.63 1.80 4.24
N TYR A 88 -16.39 2.29 4.36
CA TYR A 88 -15.98 3.66 4.04
C TYR A 88 -14.96 3.68 2.88
N PRO A 89 -15.41 3.54 1.62
CA PRO A 89 -14.50 3.40 0.48
C PRO A 89 -13.66 4.65 0.20
N ASP A 90 -14.11 5.82 0.63
CA ASP A 90 -13.45 7.12 0.43
C ASP A 90 -12.39 7.44 1.48
N TYR A 91 -12.03 6.46 2.33
CA TYR A 91 -11.13 6.63 3.46
C TYR A 91 -11.60 7.71 4.43
N GLU A 92 -12.92 7.89 4.59
CA GLU A 92 -13.47 8.77 5.62
C GLU A 92 -13.04 8.29 7.02
N TYR A 93 -12.94 6.97 7.20
CA TYR A 93 -12.40 6.34 8.40
C TYR A 93 -11.29 5.35 8.04
N ILE A 94 -10.28 5.30 8.89
CA ILE A 94 -9.15 4.38 8.80
C ILE A 94 -8.90 3.74 10.16
N ALA A 95 -8.38 2.52 10.15
CA ALA A 95 -8.00 1.81 11.38
C ALA A 95 -6.48 1.83 11.55
N GLY A 96 -5.98 2.27 12.70
CA GLY A 96 -4.57 2.28 13.06
C GLY A 96 -4.24 1.21 14.09
N TYR A 97 -3.18 0.45 13.85
CA TYR A 97 -2.72 -0.61 14.74
C TYR A 97 -1.23 -0.45 15.06
N HIS A 98 -0.94 -0.11 16.31
CA HIS A 98 0.40 -0.23 16.89
C HIS A 98 0.72 -1.68 17.24
N ALA A 99 -0.26 -2.41 17.76
CA ALA A 99 -0.14 -3.81 18.16
C ALA A 99 -1.48 -4.56 17.97
N TRP A 100 -1.97 -5.22 19.01
CA TRP A 100 -3.25 -5.93 19.01
C TRP A 100 -4.44 -4.99 19.21
N ASP A 101 -4.20 -3.84 19.83
CA ASP A 101 -5.22 -2.81 20.02
C ASP A 101 -5.25 -1.85 18.83
N GLY A 102 -6.46 -1.56 18.37
CA GLY A 102 -6.70 -0.82 17.15
C GLY A 102 -7.56 0.41 17.43
N GLU A 103 -7.09 1.56 16.98
CA GLU A 103 -7.82 2.82 17.08
C GLU A 103 -8.44 3.17 15.73
N ILE A 104 -9.59 3.85 15.77
CA ILE A 104 -10.25 4.35 14.56
C ILE A 104 -10.01 5.84 14.48
N TYR A 105 -9.67 6.29 13.27
CA TYR A 105 -9.45 7.68 12.98
C TYR A 105 -10.38 8.14 11.87
N LYS A 106 -10.98 9.31 12.06
CA LYS A 106 -11.85 9.97 11.09
C LYS A 106 -11.07 11.07 10.38
N LYS A 107 -11.25 11.16 9.07
CA LYS A 107 -10.75 12.25 8.25
C LYS A 107 -11.36 13.58 8.70
N ASP A 108 -10.53 14.56 9.01
CA ASP A 108 -11.00 15.92 9.29
C ASP A 108 -11.45 16.57 7.96
N GLU A 109 -12.56 17.30 8.01
CA GLU A 109 -12.96 18.15 6.89
C GLU A 109 -11.97 19.31 6.80
N THR A 110 -11.19 19.37 5.72
CA THR A 110 -10.47 20.58 5.34
C THR A 110 -11.49 21.62 4.89
N ASP A 111 -11.62 22.68 5.68
CA ASP A 111 -12.37 23.91 5.39
C ASP A 111 -11.84 24.63 4.14
#